data_AF-A0A9P6RSA6-F1
#
_entry.id   AF-A0A9P6RSA6-F1
#
_cell.length_a   1.000
_cell.length_b   1.000
_cell.length_c   1.000
_cell.angle_alpha   90.00
_cell.angle_beta   90.00
_cell.angle_gamma   90.00
#
_symmetry.space_group_name_H-M   'P 1'
#
loop_
_entity.id
_entity.type
_entity.pdbx_description
1 polymer ?
#
loop_
_entity_poly.entity_id
_entity_poly.type
_entity_poly.pdbx_seq_one_letter_code
_entity_poly.pdbx_strand_id
1 'polypeptide(L)'
;MGFQNRILSTGTVFNIEDNGVWSFADLNGNGSQDLVYIKTRNTGTGRIEVHGSYRENGFQEHNVHTGTAFAIEDNGTWLMQDWTGDFKADLVYIKTRNTGTGTVEVHVADAASGYQNFVLHTGTCFACEDNGVWTMTKKRDLVYIKTRNCGSNKVELHVASKASNYQEFTVHIATDFDVEDNGTWCLAPKSIGDFADLYYIKTRNTAGMVEIHAVSASSGWKTRFVQVATCFAPEENGQWLLADYRRLYYPDLAYIKTRSTGTGKIEVHIAENGDTDDGEPERTTGQVLKDVLVEAGYLALGPLCGR
;
A
#
# COMPACT_ATOMS: atom_id res chain seq x y z
N MET A 1 -16.87 -13.99 -9.15
CA MET A 1 -16.21 -14.26 -7.86
C MET A 1 -14.77 -13.83 -7.98
N GLY A 2 -14.35 -12.85 -7.19
CA GLY A 2 -12.98 -12.35 -7.18
C GLY A 2 -11.93 -13.37 -6.71
N PHE A 3 -10.67 -13.13 -7.07
CA PHE A 3 -9.47 -13.83 -6.57
C PHE A 3 -9.40 -15.34 -6.86
N GLN A 4 -10.13 -15.83 -7.87
CA GLN A 4 -10.10 -17.25 -8.28
C GLN A 4 -9.14 -17.55 -9.42
N ASN A 5 -8.75 -16.55 -10.19
CA ASN A 5 -7.90 -16.73 -11.36
C ASN A 5 -6.51 -16.16 -11.09
N ARG A 6 -5.50 -17.03 -11.12
CA ARG A 6 -4.10 -16.64 -10.98
C ARG A 6 -3.55 -16.21 -12.33
N ILE A 7 -3.35 -14.90 -12.48
CA ILE A 7 -2.91 -14.26 -13.72
C ILE A 7 -1.40 -14.10 -13.83
N LEU A 8 -0.67 -14.28 -12.72
CA LEU A 8 0.79 -14.29 -12.73
C LEU A 8 1.35 -15.33 -11.75
N SER A 9 2.40 -16.01 -12.20
CA SER A 9 3.26 -16.86 -11.38
C SER A 9 4.66 -16.86 -11.98
N THR A 10 5.58 -16.08 -11.43
CA THR A 10 6.94 -15.96 -12.00
C THR A 10 7.98 -15.86 -10.90
N GLY A 11 9.15 -16.46 -11.11
CA GLY A 11 10.37 -16.03 -10.42
C GLY A 11 10.77 -14.64 -10.91
N THR A 12 11.58 -13.91 -10.16
CA THR A 12 12.01 -12.55 -10.48
C THR A 12 13.52 -12.49 -10.68
N VAL A 13 14.05 -11.31 -11.02
CA VAL A 13 15.49 -11.06 -11.09
C VAL A 13 16.19 -11.26 -9.74
N PHE A 14 15.46 -11.09 -8.64
CA PHE A 14 15.99 -11.09 -7.27
C PHE A 14 16.32 -12.49 -6.76
N ASN A 15 17.53 -12.62 -6.20
CA ASN A 15 17.89 -13.79 -5.41
C ASN A 15 17.06 -13.87 -4.13
N ILE A 16 16.94 -15.09 -3.60
CA ILE A 16 16.30 -15.34 -2.31
C ILE A 16 16.95 -14.51 -1.21
N GLU A 17 16.16 -13.64 -0.59
CA GLU A 17 16.58 -12.76 0.49
C GLU A 17 15.36 -12.29 1.31
N ASP A 18 15.51 -12.21 2.64
CA ASP A 18 14.43 -11.84 3.58
C ASP A 18 14.88 -10.84 4.67
N ASN A 19 15.89 -10.03 4.37
CA ASN A 19 16.46 -9.03 5.27
C ASN A 19 15.90 -7.60 5.06
N GLY A 20 14.67 -7.51 4.57
CA GLY A 20 14.01 -6.27 4.19
C GLY A 20 12.50 -6.44 4.03
N VAL A 21 11.87 -5.44 3.43
CA VAL A 21 10.43 -5.37 3.20
C VAL A 21 10.17 -5.42 1.70
N TRP A 22 9.25 -6.30 1.28
CA TRP A 22 8.79 -6.34 -0.10
C TRP A 22 7.50 -5.55 -0.25
N SER A 23 7.34 -4.88 -1.39
CA SER A 23 6.12 -4.12 -1.72
C SER A 23 5.99 -3.92 -3.23
N PHE A 24 4.93 -3.22 -3.62
CA PHE A 24 4.68 -2.77 -4.99
C PHE A 24 4.53 -1.25 -5.03
N ALA A 25 5.22 -0.58 -5.95
CA ALA A 25 5.11 0.87 -6.13
C ALA A 25 5.59 1.31 -7.52
N ASP A 26 5.12 2.47 -7.97
CA ASP A 26 5.56 3.06 -9.24
C ASP A 26 6.90 3.79 -9.04
N LEU A 27 8.01 3.13 -9.36
CA LEU A 27 9.35 3.70 -9.15
C LEU A 27 9.76 4.69 -10.24
N ASN A 28 9.12 4.62 -11.40
CA ASN A 28 9.58 5.32 -12.61
C ASN A 28 8.55 6.33 -13.17
N GLY A 29 7.35 6.39 -12.60
CA GLY A 29 6.27 7.33 -12.94
C GLY A 29 5.45 6.94 -14.17
N ASN A 30 5.46 5.67 -14.57
CA ASN A 30 4.70 5.18 -15.74
C ASN A 30 3.25 4.77 -15.40
N GLY A 31 2.86 4.90 -14.13
CA GLY A 31 1.56 4.53 -13.57
C GLY A 31 1.38 3.02 -13.36
N SER A 32 2.46 2.24 -13.37
CA SER A 32 2.51 0.79 -13.18
C SER A 32 3.24 0.50 -11.87
N GLN A 33 2.78 -0.47 -11.08
CA GLN A 33 3.48 -0.83 -9.85
C GLN A 33 4.58 -1.86 -10.11
N ASP A 34 5.83 -1.44 -9.94
CA ASP A 34 7.02 -2.28 -9.95
C ASP A 34 7.15 -3.10 -8.67
N LEU A 35 7.92 -4.18 -8.71
CA LEU A 35 8.29 -4.91 -7.50
C LEU A 35 9.40 -4.15 -6.78
N VAL A 36 9.20 -3.85 -5.50
CA VAL A 36 10.15 -3.09 -4.69
C VAL A 36 10.65 -3.93 -3.53
N TYR A 37 11.95 -3.85 -3.28
CA TYR A 37 12.59 -4.40 -2.09
C TYR A 37 13.32 -3.30 -1.33
N ILE A 38 12.84 -3.00 -0.13
CA ILE A 38 13.49 -2.08 0.81
C ILE A 38 14.37 -2.93 1.71
N LYS A 39 15.66 -2.98 1.38
CA LYS A 39 16.62 -3.79 2.11
C LYS A 39 17.07 -3.05 3.36
N THR A 40 16.79 -3.64 4.51
CA THR A 40 16.96 -2.97 5.82
C THR A 40 18.15 -3.48 6.61
N ARG A 41 18.67 -4.68 6.29
CA ARG A 41 19.80 -5.31 6.98
C ARG A 41 20.71 -5.97 5.96
N ASN A 42 21.97 -6.18 6.33
CA ASN A 42 23.01 -6.79 5.47
C ASN A 42 23.10 -6.12 4.08
N THR A 43 22.95 -4.81 4.05
CA THR A 43 23.01 -3.94 2.87
C THR A 43 24.46 -3.78 2.39
N GLY A 44 24.70 -3.69 1.09
CA GLY A 44 26.03 -3.47 0.53
C GLY A 44 26.58 -2.05 0.77
N THR A 45 25.70 -1.07 0.96
CA THR A 45 26.05 0.36 1.14
C THR A 45 26.20 0.78 2.60
N GLY A 46 25.85 -0.09 3.56
CA GLY A 46 25.77 0.28 4.99
C GLY A 46 24.65 1.26 5.34
N ARG A 47 23.69 1.44 4.42
CA ARG A 47 22.51 2.29 4.50
C ARG A 47 21.30 1.48 4.06
N ILE A 48 20.08 1.93 4.37
CA ILE A 48 18.88 1.33 3.79
C ILE A 48 18.99 1.43 2.27
N GLU A 49 18.65 0.36 1.55
CA GLU A 49 18.68 0.33 0.09
C GLU A 49 17.29 0.12 -0.49
N VAL A 50 17.02 0.80 -1.60
CA VAL A 50 15.84 0.54 -2.44
C VAL A 50 16.32 -0.21 -3.68
N HIS A 51 15.69 -1.35 -3.92
CA HIS A 51 15.85 -2.12 -5.14
C HIS A 51 14.50 -2.28 -5.82
N GLY A 52 14.48 -2.30 -7.15
CA GLY A 52 13.25 -2.44 -7.93
C GLY A 52 13.42 -3.26 -9.20
N SER A 53 12.33 -3.84 -9.69
CA SER A 53 12.27 -4.46 -11.01
C SER A 53 10.97 -4.15 -11.75
N TYR A 54 11.06 -4.03 -13.07
CA TYR A 54 9.94 -3.60 -13.90
C TYR A 54 8.79 -4.59 -13.90
N ARG A 55 7.56 -4.09 -13.73
CA ARG A 55 6.36 -4.92 -13.93
C ARG A 55 6.21 -5.39 -15.38
N GLU A 56 6.56 -4.55 -16.35
CA GLU A 56 6.27 -4.76 -17.78
C GLU A 56 7.00 -5.98 -18.37
N ASN A 57 8.12 -6.39 -17.76
CA ASN A 57 8.86 -7.57 -18.17
C ASN A 57 8.66 -8.77 -17.22
N GLY A 58 7.65 -8.73 -16.35
CA GLY A 58 7.40 -9.78 -15.37
C GLY A 58 8.50 -9.84 -14.30
N PHE A 59 9.03 -8.69 -13.88
CA PHE A 59 10.03 -8.53 -12.81
C PHE A 59 11.38 -9.16 -13.11
N GLN A 60 11.75 -9.31 -14.40
CA GLN A 60 12.98 -9.97 -14.87
C GLN A 60 14.18 -9.03 -15.01
N GLU A 61 13.99 -7.72 -14.89
CA GLU A 61 15.08 -6.74 -15.01
C GLU A 61 15.00 -5.71 -13.89
N HIS A 62 16.15 -5.37 -13.32
CA HIS A 62 16.26 -4.33 -12.32
C HIS A 62 16.00 -2.94 -12.93
N ASN A 63 15.34 -2.06 -12.18
CA ASN A 63 15.16 -0.65 -12.56
C ASN A 63 15.80 0.34 -11.59
N VAL A 64 15.87 0.00 -10.31
CA VAL A 64 16.49 0.79 -9.24
C VAL A 64 17.32 -0.15 -8.39
N HIS A 65 18.50 0.31 -7.98
CA HIS A 65 19.35 -0.34 -6.99
C HIS A 65 20.26 0.74 -6.39
N THR A 66 19.90 1.25 -5.20
CA THR A 66 20.67 2.33 -4.58
C THR A 66 20.58 2.28 -3.06
N GLY A 67 21.67 2.67 -2.38
CA GLY A 67 21.60 3.09 -0.98
C GLY A 67 20.86 4.42 -0.86
N THR A 68 20.33 4.72 0.32
CA THR A 68 19.53 5.92 0.59
C THR A 68 20.17 6.78 1.68
N ALA A 69 19.61 7.96 1.92
CA ALA A 69 20.03 8.84 3.02
C ALA A 69 19.81 8.22 4.41
N PHE A 70 18.95 7.20 4.53
CA PHE A 70 18.63 6.56 5.79
C PHE A 70 19.77 5.65 6.28
N ALA A 71 20.15 5.84 7.54
CA ALA A 71 20.94 4.84 8.26
C ALA A 71 20.13 3.55 8.45
N ILE A 72 20.82 2.43 8.67
CA ILE A 72 20.19 1.16 9.01
C ILE A 72 19.34 1.32 10.27
N GLU A 73 18.04 1.07 10.15
CA GLU A 73 17.09 1.12 11.27
C GLU A 73 15.87 0.20 11.02
N ASP A 74 15.39 -0.45 12.08
CA ASP A 74 14.27 -1.41 12.11
C ASP A 74 13.21 -1.08 13.18
N ASN A 75 13.19 0.18 13.64
CA ASN A 75 12.31 0.68 14.70
C ASN A 75 10.94 1.19 14.20
N GLY A 76 10.47 0.69 13.05
CA GLY A 76 9.31 1.26 12.38
C GLY A 76 8.90 0.53 11.11
N THR A 77 8.07 1.17 10.30
CA THR A 77 7.51 0.63 9.05
C THR A 77 8.05 1.39 7.85
N TRP A 78 8.49 0.64 6.85
CA TRP A 78 8.95 1.17 5.56
C TRP A 78 7.85 1.06 4.52
N LEU A 79 7.63 2.14 3.77
CA LEU A 79 6.61 2.24 2.71
C LEU A 79 7.20 2.95 1.49
N MET A 80 6.51 2.78 0.36
CA MET A 80 6.77 3.51 -0.88
C MET A 80 5.52 4.31 -1.23
N GLN A 81 5.66 5.60 -1.49
CA GLN A 81 4.52 6.49 -1.75
C GLN A 81 4.97 7.68 -2.60
N ASP A 82 4.22 8.04 -3.65
CA ASP A 82 4.41 9.34 -4.32
C ASP A 82 4.06 10.47 -3.35
N TRP A 83 5.10 10.99 -2.69
CA TRP A 83 5.00 11.97 -1.63
C TRP A 83 5.21 13.37 -2.16
N THR A 84 6.11 13.53 -3.11
CA THR A 84 6.44 14.82 -3.73
C THR A 84 5.43 15.22 -4.81
N GLY A 85 4.65 14.27 -5.34
CA GLY A 85 3.69 14.51 -6.42
C GLY A 85 4.35 14.52 -7.80
N ASP A 86 5.52 13.91 -7.95
CA ASP A 86 6.26 13.80 -9.20
C ASP A 86 5.99 12.47 -9.94
N PHE A 87 5.00 11.71 -9.45
CA PHE A 87 4.58 10.38 -9.91
C PHE A 87 5.55 9.24 -9.60
N LYS A 88 6.69 9.50 -8.96
CA LYS A 88 7.62 8.46 -8.52
C LYS A 88 7.42 8.18 -7.05
N ALA A 89 7.48 6.91 -6.68
CA ALA A 89 7.33 6.52 -5.30
C ALA A 89 8.58 6.91 -4.48
N ASP A 90 8.40 7.82 -3.53
CA ASP A 90 9.39 8.23 -2.54
C ASP A 90 9.49 7.18 -1.42
N LEU A 91 10.63 7.14 -0.72
CA LEU A 91 10.85 6.24 0.41
C LEU A 91 10.35 6.89 1.69
N VAL A 92 9.36 6.26 2.32
CA VAL A 92 8.73 6.74 3.56
C VAL A 92 9.10 5.80 4.71
N TYR A 93 9.51 6.38 5.82
CA TYR A 93 9.75 5.67 7.08
C TYR A 93 8.85 6.22 8.19
N ILE A 94 8.02 5.34 8.75
CA ILE A 94 7.17 5.63 9.90
C ILE A 94 7.85 5.01 11.12
N LYS A 95 8.53 5.85 11.89
CA LYS A 95 9.31 5.43 13.05
C LYS A 95 8.43 5.43 14.30
N THR A 96 8.35 4.28 14.97
CA THR A 96 7.41 4.06 16.08
C THR A 96 8.11 3.75 17.40
N ARG A 97 9.43 3.50 17.37
CA ARG A 97 10.27 3.28 18.55
C ARG A 97 11.54 4.10 18.45
N ASN A 98 12.13 4.42 19.60
CA ASN A 98 13.37 5.20 19.70
C ASN A 98 13.30 6.54 18.92
N THR A 99 12.12 7.15 18.92
CA THR A 99 11.80 8.42 18.25
C THR A 99 12.38 9.60 19.03
N GLY A 100 12.87 10.63 18.34
CA GLY A 100 13.42 11.84 18.97
C GLY A 100 12.37 12.74 19.61
N THR A 101 11.12 12.68 19.14
CA THR A 101 9.98 13.51 19.56
C THR A 101 9.17 12.91 20.70
N GLY A 102 9.36 11.62 21.01
CA GLY A 102 8.50 10.87 21.94
C GLY A 102 7.12 10.47 21.37
N THR A 103 6.88 10.80 20.10
CA THR A 103 5.70 10.43 19.30
C THR A 103 6.13 9.68 18.06
N VAL A 104 5.21 9.04 17.33
CA VAL A 104 5.52 8.45 16.02
C VAL A 104 6.05 9.54 15.10
N GLU A 105 7.10 9.24 14.33
CA GLU A 105 7.74 10.18 13.39
C GLU A 105 7.58 9.70 11.95
N VAL A 106 7.40 10.65 11.03
CA VAL A 106 7.40 10.38 9.58
C VAL A 106 8.63 11.05 8.98
N HIS A 107 9.40 10.26 8.24
CA HIS A 107 10.57 10.71 7.49
C HIS A 107 10.41 10.30 6.03
N VAL A 108 10.75 11.19 5.10
CA VAL A 108 10.60 10.91 3.66
C VAL A 108 11.84 11.34 2.91
N ALA A 109 12.39 10.44 2.09
CA ALA A 109 13.46 10.72 1.14
C ALA A 109 12.94 10.62 -0.30
N ASP A 110 13.19 11.64 -1.11
CA ASP A 110 12.58 11.73 -2.44
C ASP A 110 13.28 10.86 -3.49
N ALA A 111 12.49 10.27 -4.40
CA ALA A 111 12.99 9.44 -5.49
C ALA A 111 13.74 10.25 -6.56
N ALA A 112 13.38 11.51 -6.78
CA ALA A 112 14.01 12.39 -7.77
C ALA A 112 15.52 12.60 -7.52
N SER A 113 15.94 12.59 -6.25
CA SER A 113 17.33 12.66 -5.81
C SER A 113 18.03 11.29 -5.74
N GLY A 114 17.34 10.21 -6.10
CA GLY A 114 17.81 8.84 -5.83
C GLY A 114 17.77 8.50 -4.34
N TYR A 115 16.76 9.00 -3.61
CA TYR A 115 16.55 8.81 -2.17
C TYR A 115 17.66 9.40 -1.29
N GLN A 116 18.34 10.45 -1.76
CA GLN A 116 19.47 11.07 -1.05
C GLN A 116 19.07 12.33 -0.27
N ASN A 117 17.95 12.95 -0.61
CA ASN A 117 17.47 14.15 0.06
C ASN A 117 16.22 13.83 0.88
N PHE A 118 16.23 14.27 2.13
CA PHE A 118 15.03 14.24 2.96
C PHE A 118 14.14 15.44 2.64
N VAL A 119 12.86 15.18 2.36
CA VAL A 119 11.82 16.18 2.08
C VAL A 119 10.83 16.35 3.22
N LEU A 120 10.86 15.45 4.21
CA LEU A 120 10.07 15.58 5.44
C LEU A 120 10.80 14.92 6.62
N HIS A 121 10.75 15.60 7.76
CA HIS A 121 10.94 15.03 9.10
C HIS A 121 9.97 15.67 10.07
N THR A 122 9.07 14.90 10.68
CA THR A 122 8.14 15.44 11.67
C THR A 122 7.68 14.37 12.67
N GLY A 123 7.50 14.78 13.93
CA GLY A 123 6.66 14.04 14.88
C GLY A 123 5.19 14.18 14.50
N THR A 124 4.34 13.33 15.08
CA THR A 124 2.90 13.26 14.78
C THR A 124 2.09 13.30 16.06
N CYS A 125 0.77 13.41 15.96
CA CYS A 125 -0.14 13.33 17.10
C CYS A 125 -0.29 11.90 17.66
N PHE A 126 0.34 10.89 17.05
CA PHE A 126 0.27 9.51 17.51
C PHE A 126 1.29 9.23 18.61
N ALA A 127 0.81 8.63 19.70
CA ALA A 127 1.70 7.99 20.66
C ALA A 127 2.39 6.78 20.03
N CYS A 128 3.63 6.51 20.45
CA CYS A 128 4.38 5.34 20.02
C CYS A 128 3.72 4.06 20.55
N GLU A 129 3.16 3.23 19.66
CA GLU A 129 2.67 1.88 19.97
C GLU A 129 2.84 0.91 18.79
N ASP A 130 2.78 -0.40 19.08
CA ASP A 130 2.99 -1.50 18.13
C ASP A 130 1.80 -2.49 18.13
N ASN A 131 0.59 -1.94 18.22
CA ASN A 131 -0.66 -2.72 18.30
C ASN A 131 -1.37 -2.85 16.94
N GLY A 132 -0.69 -2.60 15.82
CA GLY A 132 -1.35 -2.42 14.53
C GLY A 132 -0.42 -2.25 13.35
N VAL A 133 -0.98 -1.87 12.22
CA VAL A 133 -0.29 -1.70 10.93
C VAL A 133 -0.30 -0.23 10.53
N TRP A 134 0.85 0.26 10.08
CA TRP A 134 1.01 1.61 9.56
C TRP A 134 0.95 1.64 8.04
N THR A 135 0.21 2.60 7.49
CA THR A 135 0.08 2.81 6.05
C THR A 135 -0.25 4.28 5.76
N MET A 136 -0.49 4.63 4.51
CA MET A 136 -0.86 5.98 4.10
C MET A 136 -1.99 5.98 3.08
N THR A 137 -2.77 7.06 3.07
CA THR A 137 -3.73 7.31 1.98
C THR A 137 -3.00 7.82 0.73
N LYS A 138 -3.70 7.84 -0.42
CA LYS A 138 -3.19 8.50 -1.64
C LYS A 138 -2.90 10.00 -1.45
N LYS A 139 -3.61 10.64 -0.51
CA LYS A 139 -3.37 12.04 -0.11
C LYS A 139 -2.19 12.19 0.87
N ARG A 140 -1.55 11.06 1.19
CA ARG A 140 -0.39 10.92 2.09
C ARG A 140 -0.77 11.18 3.56
N ASP A 141 -2.05 11.05 3.91
CA ASP A 141 -2.46 11.07 5.32
C ASP A 141 -1.94 9.80 6.00
N LEU A 142 -1.49 9.93 7.25
CA LEU A 142 -0.90 8.83 8.00
C LEU A 142 -2.02 8.01 8.61
N VAL A 143 -2.01 6.71 8.34
CA VAL A 143 -3.04 5.79 8.77
C VAL A 143 -2.45 4.75 9.71
N TYR A 144 -3.10 4.59 10.86
CA TYR A 144 -2.86 3.51 11.79
C TYR A 144 -4.09 2.60 11.87
N ILE A 145 -3.91 1.36 11.42
CA ILE A 145 -4.91 0.30 11.54
C ILE A 145 -4.59 -0.45 12.83
N LYS A 146 -5.28 -0.09 13.91
CA LYS A 146 -5.08 -0.72 15.21
C LYS A 146 -5.84 -2.03 15.27
N THR A 147 -5.12 -3.12 15.48
CA THR A 147 -5.65 -4.50 15.37
C THR A 147 -5.60 -5.27 16.67
N ARG A 148 -4.97 -4.70 17.71
CA ARG A 148 -4.83 -5.28 19.05
C ARG A 148 -5.04 -4.18 20.09
N ASN A 149 -5.42 -4.58 21.30
CA ASN A 149 -5.64 -3.65 22.41
C ASN A 149 -6.58 -2.48 22.05
N CYS A 150 -7.59 -2.76 21.22
CA CYS A 150 -8.58 -1.78 20.77
C CYS A 150 -9.61 -1.53 21.87
N GLY A 151 -9.90 -0.26 22.18
CA GLY A 151 -10.88 0.10 23.21
C GLY A 151 -12.33 -0.25 22.82
N SER A 152 -12.59 -0.40 21.52
CA SER A 152 -13.89 -0.75 20.96
C SER A 152 -14.16 -2.25 20.82
N ASN A 153 -13.18 -3.11 21.10
CA ASN A 153 -13.19 -4.55 20.74
C ASN A 153 -13.35 -4.84 19.24
N LYS A 154 -13.17 -3.82 18.39
CA LYS A 154 -13.13 -3.90 16.93
C LYS A 154 -11.79 -3.37 16.44
N VAL A 155 -11.40 -3.69 15.21
CA VAL A 155 -10.26 -3.03 14.56
C VAL A 155 -10.58 -1.55 14.40
N GLU A 156 -9.67 -0.68 14.81
CA GLU A 156 -9.85 0.77 14.79
C GLU A 156 -8.98 1.42 13.71
N LEU A 157 -9.55 2.40 13.02
CA LEU A 157 -8.85 3.20 12.03
C LEU A 157 -8.63 4.61 12.59
N HIS A 158 -7.36 5.01 12.63
CA HIS A 158 -6.92 6.33 13.07
C HIS A 158 -6.17 6.99 11.93
N VAL A 159 -6.54 8.22 11.57
CA VAL A 159 -5.91 8.96 10.46
C VAL A 159 -5.51 10.34 10.94
N ALA A 160 -4.24 10.70 10.77
CA ALA A 160 -3.76 12.07 10.91
C ALA A 160 -3.48 12.69 9.54
N SER A 161 -3.94 13.92 9.31
CA SER A 161 -3.85 14.52 7.98
C SER A 161 -2.46 15.04 7.65
N LYS A 162 -2.01 14.87 6.40
CA LYS A 162 -0.81 15.56 5.90
C LYS A 162 -0.97 17.08 5.95
N ALA A 163 -2.18 17.59 5.69
CA ALA A 163 -2.47 19.02 5.71
C ALA A 163 -2.21 19.69 7.06
N SER A 164 -2.42 18.96 8.17
CA SER A 164 -2.07 19.42 9.52
C SER A 164 -0.61 19.14 9.90
N ASN A 165 0.23 18.66 8.96
CA ASN A 165 1.54 18.09 9.25
C ASN A 165 1.46 16.97 10.32
N TYR A 166 0.43 16.12 10.22
CA TYR A 166 0.14 15.00 11.12
C TYR A 166 -0.12 15.39 12.58
N GLN A 167 -0.54 16.62 12.84
CA GLN A 167 -0.83 17.09 14.20
C GLN A 167 -2.31 16.92 14.58
N GLU A 168 -3.18 16.64 13.62
CA GLU A 168 -4.62 16.50 13.86
C GLU A 168 -5.16 15.19 13.30
N PHE A 169 -5.93 14.48 14.13
CA PHE A 169 -6.74 13.36 13.70
C PHE A 169 -7.93 13.84 12.87
N THR A 170 -8.13 13.23 11.71
CA THR A 170 -9.29 13.43 10.83
C THR A 170 -10.26 12.26 10.85
N VAL A 171 -9.78 11.07 11.19
CA VAL A 171 -10.60 9.87 11.39
C VAL A 171 -10.15 9.17 12.66
N HIS A 172 -11.14 8.75 13.45
CA HIS A 172 -10.97 7.94 14.65
C HIS A 172 -12.22 7.09 14.82
N ILE A 173 -12.21 5.85 14.30
CA ILE A 173 -13.42 5.04 14.20
C ILE A 173 -13.14 3.55 14.42
N ALA A 174 -14.07 2.86 15.07
CA ALA A 174 -14.12 1.41 15.07
C ALA A 174 -14.70 0.91 13.73
N THR A 175 -14.08 -0.07 13.10
CA THR A 175 -14.60 -0.67 11.86
C THR A 175 -15.61 -1.79 12.16
N ASP A 176 -16.15 -2.44 11.13
CA ASP A 176 -16.96 -3.65 11.28
C ASP A 176 -16.15 -4.89 11.70
N PHE A 177 -14.82 -4.87 11.54
CA PHE A 177 -13.96 -6.01 11.84
C PHE A 177 -13.78 -6.25 13.33
N ASP A 178 -13.98 -7.50 13.75
CA ASP A 178 -13.48 -7.96 15.04
C ASP A 178 -11.95 -7.88 15.08
N VAL A 179 -11.41 -7.69 16.28
CA VAL A 179 -9.97 -7.72 16.55
C VAL A 179 -9.41 -9.07 16.10
N GLU A 180 -8.54 -9.05 15.08
CA GLU A 180 -7.95 -10.24 14.49
C GLU A 180 -6.54 -9.95 13.93
N ASP A 181 -5.59 -10.86 14.19
CA ASP A 181 -4.17 -10.74 13.82
C ASP A 181 -3.63 -11.98 13.05
N ASN A 182 -4.54 -12.76 12.47
CA ASN A 182 -4.24 -14.00 11.76
C ASN A 182 -4.07 -13.80 10.24
N GLY A 183 -3.68 -12.60 9.82
CA GLY A 183 -3.60 -12.18 8.43
C GLY A 183 -2.88 -10.83 8.25
N THR A 184 -3.04 -10.23 7.08
CA THR A 184 -2.44 -8.94 6.71
C THR A 184 -3.52 -7.89 6.46
N TRP A 185 -3.34 -6.70 7.03
CA TRP A 185 -4.23 -5.56 6.84
C TRP A 185 -3.70 -4.64 5.75
N CYS A 186 -4.57 -4.22 4.84
CA CYS A 186 -4.22 -3.34 3.73
C CYS A 186 -5.32 -2.32 3.49
N LEU A 187 -4.94 -1.11 3.11
CA LEU A 187 -5.85 -0.25 2.37
C LEU A 187 -5.81 -0.64 0.89
N ALA A 188 -6.92 -0.40 0.17
CA ALA A 188 -6.90 -0.53 -1.28
C ALA A 188 -5.82 0.41 -1.87
N PRO A 189 -4.86 -0.10 -2.67
CA PRO A 189 -3.77 0.69 -3.25
C PRO A 189 -4.27 1.77 -4.19
N LYS A 190 -5.45 1.56 -4.79
CA LYS A 190 -6.19 2.55 -5.55
C LYS A 190 -7.57 2.69 -4.93
N SER A 191 -7.97 3.93 -4.67
CA SER A 191 -9.29 4.24 -4.15
C SER A 191 -9.92 5.36 -4.98
N ILE A 192 -11.25 5.29 -5.10
CA ILE A 192 -12.10 6.38 -5.59
C ILE A 192 -12.60 7.12 -4.35
N GLY A 193 -12.35 8.43 -4.27
CA GLY A 193 -12.75 9.26 -3.13
C GLY A 193 -11.63 9.57 -2.13
N ASP A 194 -12.01 10.18 -1.00
CA ASP A 194 -11.07 10.70 0.00
C ASP A 194 -10.32 9.62 0.78
N PHE A 195 -10.93 8.43 0.92
CA PHE A 195 -10.39 7.32 1.69
C PHE A 195 -10.56 5.97 0.98
N ALA A 196 -9.59 5.08 1.21
CA ALA A 196 -9.58 3.73 0.67
C ALA A 196 -10.37 2.74 1.55
N ASP A 197 -11.01 1.77 0.90
CA ASP A 197 -11.62 0.62 1.57
C ASP A 197 -10.57 -0.17 2.37
N LEU A 198 -10.99 -0.74 3.49
CA LEU A 198 -10.13 -1.55 4.35
C LEU A 198 -10.27 -3.02 3.98
N TYR A 199 -9.15 -3.64 3.63
CA TYR A 199 -9.04 -5.05 3.29
C TYR A 199 -8.27 -5.82 4.36
N TYR A 200 -8.67 -7.07 4.53
CA TYR A 200 -8.02 -8.04 5.37
C TYR A 200 -7.76 -9.33 4.58
N ILE A 201 -6.48 -9.67 4.45
CA ILE A 201 -6.01 -10.90 3.83
C ILE A 201 -5.81 -11.92 4.95
N LYS A 202 -6.81 -12.75 5.18
CA LYS A 202 -6.79 -13.75 6.24
C LYS A 202 -6.06 -15.01 5.76
N THR A 203 -4.96 -15.36 6.42
CA THR A 203 -4.09 -16.45 6.00
C THR A 203 -4.07 -17.61 6.99
N ARG A 204 -4.44 -17.39 8.25
CA ARG A 204 -4.50 -18.43 9.28
C ARG A 204 -5.92 -18.56 9.82
N ASN A 205 -6.24 -19.72 10.38
CA ASN A 205 -7.57 -20.07 10.87
C ASN A 205 -8.67 -19.90 9.80
N THR A 206 -8.35 -20.22 8.55
CA THR A 206 -9.29 -20.26 7.42
C THR A 206 -9.78 -21.68 7.16
N ALA A 207 -10.76 -21.83 6.28
CA ALA A 207 -11.25 -23.15 5.83
C ALA A 207 -10.32 -23.87 4.81
N GLY A 208 -9.03 -23.55 4.79
CA GLY A 208 -8.00 -24.19 3.95
C GLY A 208 -7.47 -23.34 2.80
N MET A 209 -8.10 -22.22 2.49
CA MET A 209 -7.65 -21.24 1.49
C MET A 209 -7.43 -19.88 2.15
N VAL A 210 -6.59 -19.02 1.57
CA VAL A 210 -6.51 -17.60 1.95
C VAL A 210 -7.86 -16.96 1.65
N GLU A 211 -8.35 -16.14 2.57
CA GLU A 211 -9.62 -15.41 2.43
C GLU A 211 -9.38 -13.91 2.33
N ILE A 212 -10.20 -13.23 1.54
CA ILE A 212 -10.24 -11.77 1.45
C ILE A 212 -11.54 -11.28 2.04
N HIS A 213 -11.41 -10.32 2.95
CA HIS A 213 -12.52 -9.61 3.56
C HIS A 213 -12.34 -8.10 3.35
N ALA A 214 -13.40 -7.37 3.04
CA ALA A 214 -13.31 -5.91 2.86
C ALA A 214 -14.53 -5.17 3.41
N VAL A 215 -14.30 -3.96 3.91
CA VAL A 215 -15.34 -3.03 4.40
C VAL A 215 -15.18 -1.68 3.73
N SER A 216 -16.31 -1.11 3.26
CA SER A 216 -16.26 0.07 2.42
C SER A 216 -16.02 1.36 3.20
N ALA A 217 -15.09 2.20 2.76
CA ALA A 217 -14.85 3.53 3.28
C ALA A 217 -16.06 4.45 3.11
N SER A 218 -16.81 4.32 1.99
CA SER A 218 -18.03 5.10 1.75
C SER A 218 -19.14 4.83 2.78
N SER A 219 -19.11 3.66 3.41
CA SER A 219 -20.00 3.29 4.51
C SER A 219 -19.48 3.71 5.90
N GLY A 220 -18.36 4.44 5.96
CA GLY A 220 -17.63 4.70 7.21
C GLY A 220 -17.00 3.43 7.80
N TRP A 221 -16.55 2.51 6.94
CA TRP A 221 -16.03 1.18 7.30
C TRP A 221 -16.99 0.36 8.16
N LYS A 222 -18.28 0.33 7.79
CA LYS A 222 -19.34 -0.45 8.45
C LYS A 222 -19.99 -1.55 7.60
N THR A 223 -19.92 -1.45 6.28
CA THR A 223 -20.58 -2.42 5.38
C THR A 223 -19.56 -3.32 4.69
N ARG A 224 -19.70 -4.63 4.91
CA ARG A 224 -18.96 -5.68 4.20
C ARG A 224 -19.37 -5.74 2.74
N PHE A 225 -18.39 -5.82 1.84
CA PHE A 225 -18.66 -6.00 0.42
C PHE A 225 -17.80 -7.10 -0.24
N VAL A 226 -16.70 -7.53 0.41
CA VAL A 226 -15.96 -8.73 0.01
C VAL A 226 -15.84 -9.67 1.21
N GLN A 227 -16.17 -10.96 1.00
CA GLN A 227 -15.97 -12.07 1.93
C GLN A 227 -15.84 -13.36 1.12
N VAL A 228 -14.64 -13.66 0.63
CA VAL A 228 -14.41 -14.77 -0.30
C VAL A 228 -13.14 -15.55 0.03
N ALA A 229 -13.17 -16.87 -0.14
CA ALA A 229 -11.96 -17.66 -0.27
C ALA A 229 -11.30 -17.38 -1.62
N THR A 230 -9.98 -17.49 -1.73
CA THR A 230 -9.20 -17.23 -2.94
C THR A 230 -8.69 -18.54 -3.55
N CYS A 231 -8.01 -18.46 -4.70
CA CYS A 231 -7.31 -19.61 -5.29
C CYS A 231 -6.00 -19.99 -4.59
N PHE A 232 -5.58 -19.27 -3.55
CA PHE A 232 -4.33 -19.54 -2.85
C PHE A 232 -4.54 -20.37 -1.58
N ALA A 233 -3.74 -21.42 -1.40
CA ALA A 233 -3.55 -22.02 -0.10
C ALA A 233 -2.71 -21.09 0.80
N PRO A 234 -2.91 -21.09 2.13
CA PRO A 234 -2.05 -20.36 3.05
C PRO A 234 -0.57 -20.76 2.96
N GLU A 235 0.30 -19.77 2.90
CA GLU A 235 1.75 -19.94 2.99
C GLU A 235 2.37 -18.86 3.91
N GLU A 236 3.41 -19.24 4.66
CA GLU A 236 4.15 -18.38 5.61
C GLU A 236 5.60 -18.08 5.16
N ASN A 237 5.95 -18.47 3.93
CA ASN A 237 7.29 -18.32 3.35
C ASN A 237 7.41 -17.07 2.46
N GLY A 238 6.60 -16.04 2.73
CA GLY A 238 6.47 -14.85 1.90
C GLY A 238 5.59 -13.78 2.54
N GLN A 239 5.22 -12.78 1.74
CA GLN A 239 4.44 -11.62 2.15
C GLN A 239 3.17 -11.51 1.30
N TRP A 240 2.04 -11.32 1.97
CA TRP A 240 0.73 -11.11 1.36
C TRP A 240 0.43 -9.61 1.28
N LEU A 241 -0.02 -9.14 0.14
CA LEU A 241 -0.29 -7.73 -0.11
C LEU A 241 -1.45 -7.57 -1.11
N LEU A 242 -1.94 -6.35 -1.22
CA LEU A 242 -2.76 -5.93 -2.35
C LEU A 242 -1.93 -5.11 -3.34
N ALA A 243 -2.24 -5.25 -4.63
CA ALA A 243 -1.58 -4.51 -5.71
C ALA A 243 -2.60 -4.03 -6.74
N ASP A 244 -2.35 -2.87 -7.36
CA ASP A 244 -3.06 -2.45 -8.58
C ASP A 244 -2.39 -3.07 -9.81
N TYR A 245 -2.25 -4.41 -9.83
CA TYR A 245 -1.48 -5.08 -10.85
C TYR A 245 -2.14 -4.96 -12.23
N ARG A 246 -3.46 -5.12 -12.35
CA ARG A 246 -4.17 -4.94 -13.63
C ARG A 246 -4.47 -3.48 -13.98
N ARG A 247 -4.12 -2.52 -13.12
CA ARG A 247 -4.40 -1.08 -13.30
C ARG A 247 -5.90 -0.77 -13.34
N LEU A 248 -6.70 -1.57 -12.64
CA LEU A 248 -8.15 -1.43 -12.54
C LEU A 248 -8.52 -0.69 -11.25
N TYR A 249 -9.81 -0.46 -10.99
CA TYR A 249 -10.23 0.23 -9.76
C TYR A 249 -10.09 -0.66 -8.52
N TYR A 250 -10.23 -1.98 -8.68
CA TYR A 250 -10.15 -2.93 -7.58
C TYR A 250 -8.76 -3.55 -7.45
N PRO A 251 -8.27 -3.78 -6.22
CA PRO A 251 -6.99 -4.42 -6.00
C PRO A 251 -6.99 -5.89 -6.41
N ASP A 252 -5.84 -6.33 -6.89
CA ASP A 252 -5.48 -7.74 -7.03
C ASP A 252 -4.79 -8.26 -5.76
N LEU A 253 -4.90 -9.57 -5.52
CA LEU A 253 -4.21 -10.23 -4.44
C LEU A 253 -2.81 -10.63 -4.89
N ALA A 254 -1.80 -10.17 -4.17
CA ALA A 254 -0.41 -10.48 -4.43
C ALA A 254 0.19 -11.34 -3.31
N TYR A 255 0.99 -12.34 -3.72
CA TYR A 255 1.88 -13.07 -2.83
C TYR A 255 3.31 -12.98 -3.35
N ILE A 256 4.19 -12.42 -2.52
CA ILE A 256 5.63 -12.34 -2.79
C ILE A 256 6.29 -13.44 -1.96
N LYS A 257 6.65 -14.53 -2.61
CA LYS A 257 7.24 -15.70 -1.97
C LYS A 257 8.75 -15.52 -1.88
N THR A 258 9.27 -15.48 -0.66
CA THR A 258 10.66 -15.13 -0.38
C THR A 258 11.51 -16.32 0.04
N ARG A 259 10.89 -17.43 0.45
CA ARG A 259 11.57 -18.68 0.85
C ARG A 259 10.86 -19.88 0.23
N SER A 260 11.59 -21.00 0.12
CA SER A 260 11.06 -22.27 -0.41
C SER A 260 10.37 -22.12 -1.79
N THR A 261 10.95 -21.28 -2.63
CA THR A 261 10.48 -20.98 -4.00
C THR A 261 10.82 -22.10 -4.97
N GLY A 262 9.98 -22.34 -5.97
CA GLY A 262 10.24 -23.34 -7.01
C GLY A 262 11.31 -22.92 -8.03
N THR A 263 11.54 -21.63 -8.21
CA THR A 263 12.47 -21.04 -9.19
C THR A 263 13.87 -20.77 -8.65
N GLY A 264 14.08 -20.87 -7.34
CA GLY A 264 15.33 -20.46 -6.68
C GLY A 264 15.55 -18.93 -6.65
N LYS A 265 14.51 -18.16 -6.99
CA LYS A 265 14.45 -16.69 -7.00
C LYS A 265 13.23 -16.26 -6.20
N ILE A 266 13.18 -15.00 -5.78
CA ILE A 266 11.93 -14.43 -5.23
C ILE A 266 10.84 -14.61 -6.27
N GLU A 267 9.65 -15.07 -5.86
CA GLU A 267 8.52 -15.29 -6.77
C GLU A 267 7.39 -14.31 -6.49
N VAL A 268 6.77 -13.82 -7.55
CA VAL A 268 5.56 -13.03 -7.49
C VAL A 268 4.41 -13.82 -8.06
N HIS A 269 3.30 -13.83 -7.32
CA HIS A 269 2.06 -14.48 -7.71
C HIS A 269 0.91 -13.49 -7.58
N ILE A 270 0.07 -13.40 -8.61
CA ILE A 270 -1.06 -12.47 -8.64
C ILE A 270 -2.32 -13.27 -8.93
N ALA A 271 -3.33 -13.14 -8.06
CA ALA A 271 -4.70 -13.54 -8.35
C ALA A 271 -5.57 -12.31 -8.57
N GLU A 272 -6.29 -12.34 -9.67
CA GLU A 272 -7.07 -11.20 -10.13
C GLU A 272 -8.34 -11.05 -9.31
N ASN A 273 -8.70 -9.81 -8.97
CA ASN A 273 -10.06 -9.56 -8.52
C ASN A 273 -11.03 -9.55 -9.71
N GLY A 274 -11.66 -10.70 -9.97
CA GLY A 274 -12.61 -10.90 -11.07
C GLY A 274 -13.94 -10.14 -10.98
N ASP A 275 -14.12 -9.22 -10.03
CA ASP A 275 -15.22 -8.25 -10.10
C ASP A 275 -14.89 -7.22 -11.19
N THR A 276 -15.39 -7.47 -12.39
CA THR A 276 -15.26 -6.61 -13.56
C THR A 276 -16.47 -5.70 -13.78
N ASP A 277 -17.47 -5.73 -12.90
CA ASP A 277 -18.75 -5.06 -13.14
C ASP A 277 -19.50 -4.82 -11.82
N ASP A 278 -19.35 -3.63 -11.24
CA ASP A 278 -20.29 -3.09 -10.25
C ASP A 278 -21.52 -2.43 -10.93
N GLY A 279 -21.65 -2.56 -12.25
CA GLY A 279 -22.71 -1.89 -13.01
C GLY A 279 -22.53 -0.38 -13.10
N GLU A 280 -21.43 0.19 -12.60
CA GLU A 280 -21.02 1.54 -13.01
C GLU A 280 -20.41 1.41 -14.42
N PRO A 281 -20.95 2.11 -15.44
CA PRO A 281 -20.38 2.03 -16.78
C PRO A 281 -18.91 2.45 -16.72
N GLU A 282 -18.03 1.69 -17.41
CA GLU A 282 -16.63 2.06 -17.61
C GLU A 282 -16.56 3.56 -17.94
N ARG A 283 -16.00 4.35 -17.01
CA ARG A 283 -15.82 5.78 -17.27
C ARG A 283 -14.84 5.88 -18.41
N THR A 284 -15.35 6.30 -19.57
CA THR A 284 -14.53 6.54 -20.75
C THR A 284 -13.41 7.50 -20.39
N THR A 285 -12.26 7.43 -21.09
CA THR A 285 -11.11 8.32 -20.86
C THR A 285 -11.51 9.80 -20.86
N GLY A 286 -12.58 10.16 -21.59
CA GLY A 286 -13.17 11.50 -21.61
C GLY A 286 -13.95 11.92 -20.35
N GLN A 287 -14.55 10.97 -19.61
CA GLN A 287 -15.19 11.25 -18.32
C GLN A 287 -14.15 11.41 -17.21
N VAL A 288 -13.11 10.58 -17.21
CA VAL A 288 -11.98 10.73 -16.28
C VAL A 288 -11.26 12.06 -16.49
N LEU A 289 -11.04 12.48 -17.74
CA LEU A 289 -10.48 13.81 -18.07
C LEU A 289 -11.39 14.96 -17.60
N LYS A 290 -12.72 14.82 -17.71
CA LYS A 290 -13.65 15.83 -17.21
C LYS A 290 -13.62 15.96 -15.69
N ASP A 291 -13.59 14.84 -14.97
CA ASP A 291 -13.54 14.85 -13.51
C ASP A 291 -12.21 15.44 -13.02
N VAL A 292 -11.09 15.09 -13.66
CA VAL A 292 -9.78 15.70 -13.40
C VAL A 292 -9.78 17.21 -13.67
N LEU A 293 -10.43 17.67 -14.75
CA LEU A 293 -10.52 19.09 -15.07
C LEU A 293 -11.47 19.86 -14.13
N VAL A 294 -12.51 19.21 -13.61
CA VAL A 294 -13.42 19.79 -12.61
C VAL A 294 -12.72 19.88 -11.24
N GLU A 295 -12.02 18.82 -10.80
CA GLU A 295 -11.23 18.83 -9.57
C GLU A 295 -10.05 19.82 -9.64
N ALA A 296 -9.47 20.03 -10.82
CA ALA A 296 -8.43 21.04 -11.07
C ALA A 296 -8.98 22.47 -11.26
N GLY A 297 -10.31 22.68 -11.18
CA GLY A 297 -10.94 24.00 -11.27
C GLY A 297 -10.99 24.61 -12.68
N TYR A 298 -10.80 23.82 -13.74
CA TYR A 298 -10.71 24.28 -15.13
C TYR A 298 -12.05 24.35 -15.88
N LEU A 299 -13.15 23.82 -15.33
CA LEU A 299 -14.48 23.90 -15.94
C LEU A 299 -15.45 24.74 -15.10
N ALA A 300 -15.31 26.06 -15.21
CA ALA A 300 -16.43 26.96 -15.06
C ALA A 300 -16.64 27.64 -16.41
N LEU A 301 -17.78 27.37 -17.06
CA LEU A 301 -18.58 28.29 -17.87
C LEU A 301 -19.76 27.49 -18.44
N GLY A 302 -20.95 27.72 -17.89
CA GLY A 302 -22.20 27.28 -18.49
C GLY A 302 -22.41 27.91 -19.88
N PRO A 303 -23.43 27.48 -20.62
CA PRO A 303 -23.66 27.98 -21.97
C PRO A 303 -23.92 29.49 -21.95
N LEU A 304 -23.04 30.25 -22.60
CA LEU A 304 -23.28 31.63 -22.97
C LEU A 304 -24.49 31.66 -23.92
N CYS A 305 -25.59 32.19 -23.42
CA CYS A 305 -26.73 32.61 -24.23
C CYS A 305 -26.26 33.64 -25.27
N GLY A 306 -26.69 33.49 -26.53
CA GLY A 306 -26.26 34.38 -27.61
C GLY A 306 -27.25 34.46 -28.77
N ARG A 307 -28.16 35.46 -28.66
CA ARG A 307 -28.97 36.17 -29.67
C ARG A 307 -29.98 35.42 -30.52
#